data_AF-A0A953TXQ9-F1
#
_entry.id   AF-A0A953TXQ9-F1
#
_cell.length_a   1.000
_cell.length_b   1.000
_cell.length_c   1.000
_cell.angle_alpha   90.00
_cell.angle_beta   90.00
_cell.angle_gamma   90.00
#
_symmetry.space_group_name_H-M   'P 1'
#
loop_
_entity.id
_entity.type
_entity.pdbx_description
1 polymer ?
#
loop_
_entity_poly.entity_id
_entity_poly.type
_entity_poly.pdbx_seq_one_letter_code
_entity_poly.pdbx_strand_id
1 'polypeptide(L)'
;MISSLFLHIHPARVSRHVLKPTYTFALGLISGILFIVLAVTGLALMLYYVPYPPEAYRSMKDLQFVVTFGIVLRNIHRWSAHAMVGVVFLHMCRVFWTGSYKPPREFNWVIGVVLLLLTLGLSFTGYLLPWDQLAFWAITVGTNIAAYAPVVGDQVKFLLLGGHMIGPMTLLRFYVLHCVMLPLAMLLLISLHVWRVRKDGLSGAEIHASPTEELAGAFPASTKTYGLMAIGKRPRASVEARDPNDEVFAWPHLLYRELLVALAVIIVLHIVSLVFMAPLEEIADPTRTPNPAKAPWYFLGLQELVHYSALMGGVIVPTLLVLALLAVPYVDRGAAGSGRWFAPERKMANTIFTSLAAVFVVLTIVGTLFRGANWAWVWPWK
;
A
#
# COMPACT_ATOMS: atom_id res chain seq x y z
N MET A 1 -19.56 30.06 -1.25
CA MET A 1 -18.11 29.74 -1.23
C MET A 1 -17.87 28.24 -1.42
N ILE A 2 -18.38 27.66 -2.52
CA ILE A 2 -18.04 26.29 -2.96
C ILE A 2 -17.51 26.44 -4.38
N SER A 3 -16.39 27.15 -4.55
CA SER A 3 -15.68 27.16 -5.82
C SER A 3 -15.00 25.81 -5.99
N SER A 4 -15.83 24.84 -6.38
CA SER A 4 -15.51 23.56 -6.99
C SER A 4 -14.58 22.65 -6.19
N LEU A 5 -15.19 21.77 -5.39
CA LEU A 5 -14.57 20.53 -4.90
C LEU A 5 -13.92 19.74 -6.06
N PHE A 6 -14.54 19.79 -7.24
CA PHE A 6 -14.05 19.13 -8.45
C PHE A 6 -12.70 19.68 -8.94
N LEU A 7 -12.48 21.00 -8.88
CA LEU A 7 -11.20 21.65 -9.18
C LEU A 7 -10.10 21.30 -8.15
N HIS A 8 -10.48 20.82 -6.97
CA HIS A 8 -9.54 20.33 -5.96
C HIS A 8 -9.21 18.84 -6.14
N ILE A 9 -10.08 18.06 -6.79
CA ILE A 9 -9.86 16.63 -7.08
C ILE A 9 -8.99 16.46 -8.34
N HIS A 10 -9.34 17.15 -9.43
CA HIS A 10 -8.55 17.13 -10.67
C HIS A 10 -7.93 18.49 -10.97
N PRO A 11 -6.61 18.55 -11.26
CA PRO A 11 -5.98 19.80 -11.65
C PRO A 11 -6.49 20.23 -13.02
N ALA A 12 -6.63 21.53 -13.26
CA ALA A 12 -7.03 22.03 -14.58
C ALA A 12 -5.94 21.78 -15.65
N ARG A 13 -4.66 21.80 -15.25
CA ARG A 13 -3.50 21.62 -16.11
C ARG A 13 -2.47 20.65 -15.51
N VAL A 14 -1.75 19.95 -16.39
CA VAL A 14 -0.73 18.96 -16.05
C VAL A 14 0.45 19.06 -17.03
N SER A 15 1.67 18.84 -16.55
CA SER A 15 2.86 18.77 -17.42
C SER A 15 2.78 17.57 -18.37
N ARG A 16 3.24 17.75 -19.61
CA ARG A 16 3.33 16.69 -20.61
C ARG A 16 4.26 15.56 -20.19
N HIS A 17 5.30 15.87 -19.41
CA HIS A 17 6.23 14.86 -18.88
C HIS A 17 5.50 13.84 -17.99
N VAL A 18 4.62 14.31 -17.11
CA VAL A 18 3.83 13.48 -16.19
C VAL A 18 2.89 12.54 -16.93
N LEU A 19 2.41 12.97 -18.10
CA LEU A 19 1.50 12.16 -18.91
C LEU A 19 2.20 10.94 -19.53
N LYS A 20 3.53 10.91 -19.62
CA LYS A 20 4.27 9.77 -20.17
C LYS A 20 4.02 8.51 -19.32
N PRO A 21 3.54 7.39 -19.90
CA PRO A 21 3.24 6.17 -19.15
C PRO A 21 4.46 5.64 -18.36
N THR A 22 5.65 5.79 -18.94
CA THR A 22 6.92 5.34 -18.34
C THR A 22 7.33 6.13 -17.10
N TYR A 23 6.72 7.29 -16.85
CA TYR A 23 7.12 8.12 -15.72
C TYR A 23 6.58 7.59 -14.40
N THR A 24 5.27 7.37 -14.31
CA THR A 24 4.60 6.91 -13.09
C THR A 24 4.12 5.46 -13.17
N PHE A 25 4.08 4.88 -14.37
CA PHE A 25 3.41 3.61 -14.68
C PHE A 25 1.95 3.57 -14.18
N ALA A 26 1.35 4.73 -13.96
CA ALA A 26 0.04 4.88 -13.32
C ALA A 26 -0.11 4.16 -11.96
N LEU A 27 0.97 3.77 -11.28
CA LEU A 27 0.92 2.90 -10.09
C LEU A 27 0.11 3.52 -8.93
N GLY A 28 0.21 4.83 -8.73
CA GLY A 28 -0.59 5.55 -7.73
C GLY A 28 -2.07 5.61 -8.08
N LEU A 29 -2.40 5.70 -9.37
CA LEU A 29 -3.78 5.67 -9.86
C LEU A 29 -4.36 4.25 -9.74
N ILE A 30 -3.61 3.24 -10.19
CA ILE A 30 -4.02 1.83 -10.14
C ILE A 30 -4.28 1.40 -8.69
N SER A 31 -3.43 1.76 -7.73
CA SER A 31 -3.69 1.49 -6.31
C SER A 31 -4.94 2.18 -5.78
N GLY A 32 -5.22 3.42 -6.19
CA GLY A 32 -6.48 4.11 -5.87
C GLY A 32 -7.71 3.39 -6.44
N ILE A 33 -7.65 2.95 -7.70
CA ILE A 33 -8.72 2.16 -8.34
C ILE A 33 -8.94 0.83 -7.62
N LEU A 34 -7.85 0.11 -7.30
CA LEU A 34 -7.91 -1.15 -6.57
C LEU A 34 -8.54 -0.99 -5.19
N PHE A 35 -8.23 0.09 -4.47
CA PHE A 35 -8.90 0.39 -3.20
C PHE A 35 -10.41 0.64 -3.37
N ILE A 36 -10.84 1.35 -4.41
CA ILE A 36 -12.26 1.55 -4.71
C ILE A 36 -12.94 0.21 -5.00
N VAL A 37 -12.32 -0.64 -5.84
CA VAL A 37 -12.84 -1.99 -6.13
C VAL A 37 -12.96 -2.80 -4.84
N LEU A 38 -11.93 -2.80 -3.99
CA LEU A 38 -11.95 -3.49 -2.69
C LEU A 38 -13.05 -2.96 -1.77
N ALA A 39 -13.24 -1.65 -1.68
CA ALA A 39 -14.28 -1.05 -0.84
C ALA A 39 -15.68 -1.43 -1.34
N VAL A 40 -15.95 -1.31 -2.64
CA VAL A 40 -17.26 -1.65 -3.22
C VAL A 40 -17.56 -3.14 -3.08
N THR A 41 -16.60 -3.99 -3.43
CA THR A 41 -16.78 -5.45 -3.31
C THR A 41 -16.87 -5.90 -1.85
N GLY A 42 -16.12 -5.27 -0.95
CA GLY A 42 -16.16 -5.55 0.49
C GLY A 42 -17.52 -5.20 1.09
N LEU A 43 -18.06 -4.01 0.78
CA LEU A 43 -19.41 -3.61 1.19
C LEU A 43 -20.48 -4.59 0.68
N ALA A 44 -20.36 -5.05 -0.57
CA ALA A 44 -21.28 -6.04 -1.13
C ALA A 44 -21.16 -7.40 -0.41
N LEU A 45 -19.94 -7.86 -0.10
CA LEU A 45 -19.71 -9.11 0.63
C LEU A 45 -20.24 -9.06 2.07
N MET A 46 -20.21 -7.90 2.72
CA MET A 46 -20.77 -7.72 4.07
C MET A 46 -22.26 -8.06 4.15
N LEU A 47 -23.01 -7.93 3.04
CA LEU A 47 -24.44 -8.27 3.01
C LEU A 47 -24.70 -9.78 3.08
N TYR A 48 -23.70 -10.61 2.78
CA TYR A 48 -23.81 -12.08 2.73
C TYR A 48 -23.01 -12.80 3.82
N TYR A 49 -22.19 -12.07 4.58
CA TYR A 49 -21.23 -12.66 5.51
C TYR A 49 -21.67 -12.52 6.97
N VAL A 50 -21.65 -13.64 7.71
CA VAL A 50 -21.95 -13.67 9.14
C VAL A 50 -20.65 -13.83 9.95
N PRO A 51 -20.25 -12.84 10.78
CA PRO A 51 -19.00 -12.87 11.55
C PRO A 51 -19.10 -13.74 12.82
N TYR A 52 -19.51 -15.00 12.67
CA TYR A 52 -19.65 -15.97 13.75
C TYR A 52 -19.04 -17.32 13.34
N PRO A 53 -18.10 -17.93 14.10
CA PRO A 53 -17.29 -19.05 13.61
C PRO A 53 -18.04 -20.24 12.98
N PRO A 54 -19.15 -20.75 13.57
CA PRO A 54 -19.94 -21.80 12.94
C PRO A 54 -20.56 -21.43 11.59
N GLU A 55 -20.87 -20.15 11.37
CA GLU A 55 -21.54 -19.67 10.15
C GLU A 55 -20.59 -18.98 9.17
N ALA A 56 -19.46 -18.45 9.62
CA ALA A 56 -18.52 -17.69 8.79
C ALA A 56 -18.04 -18.50 7.58
N TYR A 57 -17.62 -19.75 7.83
CA TYR A 57 -17.21 -20.66 6.75
C TYR A 57 -18.38 -21.02 5.83
N ARG A 58 -19.58 -21.19 6.39
CA ARG A 58 -20.78 -21.47 5.61
C ARG A 58 -21.14 -20.31 4.69
N SER A 59 -21.06 -19.06 5.16
CA SER A 59 -21.24 -17.87 4.31
C SER A 59 -20.27 -17.87 3.11
N MET A 60 -19.03 -18.35 3.30
CA MET A 60 -18.07 -18.49 2.19
C MET A 60 -18.50 -19.56 1.18
N LYS A 61 -19.07 -20.68 1.64
CA LYS A 61 -19.63 -21.72 0.78
C LYS A 61 -20.88 -21.23 0.05
N ASP A 62 -21.75 -20.48 0.71
CA ASP A 62 -22.95 -19.92 0.08
C ASP A 62 -22.57 -18.92 -1.01
N LEU A 63 -21.55 -18.08 -0.80
CA LEU A 63 -20.98 -17.23 -1.85
C LEU A 63 -20.45 -18.04 -3.04
N GLN A 64 -19.91 -19.24 -2.80
CA GLN A 64 -19.35 -20.08 -3.85
C GLN A 64 -20.42 -20.85 -4.64
N PHE A 65 -21.49 -21.31 -3.98
CA PHE A 65 -22.43 -22.29 -4.57
C PHE A 65 -23.88 -21.80 -4.68
N VAL A 66 -24.30 -20.79 -3.92
CA VAL A 66 -25.71 -20.40 -3.79
C VAL A 66 -25.97 -18.99 -4.34
N VAL A 67 -25.11 -18.03 -4.02
CA VAL A 67 -25.30 -16.63 -4.43
C VAL A 67 -24.92 -16.45 -5.90
N THR A 68 -25.85 -15.91 -6.70
CA THR A 68 -25.61 -15.58 -8.11
C THR A 68 -24.43 -14.60 -8.23
N PHE A 69 -23.42 -14.97 -9.02
CA PHE A 69 -22.14 -14.25 -9.14
C PHE A 69 -21.36 -14.06 -7.82
N GLY A 70 -21.73 -14.73 -6.72
CA GLY A 70 -21.06 -14.63 -5.43
C GLY A 70 -19.58 -15.02 -5.50
N ILE A 71 -19.26 -16.06 -6.27
CA ILE A 71 -17.89 -16.51 -6.48
C ILE A 71 -17.05 -15.46 -7.23
N VAL A 72 -17.63 -14.80 -8.22
CA VAL A 72 -16.96 -13.73 -8.98
C VAL A 72 -16.70 -12.54 -8.07
N LEU A 73 -17.70 -12.12 -7.28
CA LEU A 73 -17.56 -11.06 -6.29
C LEU A 73 -16.43 -11.33 -5.29
N ARG A 74 -16.40 -12.55 -4.72
CA ARG A 74 -15.35 -13.01 -3.80
C ARG A 74 -13.98 -13.03 -4.48
N ASN A 75 -13.89 -13.56 -5.69
CA ASN A 75 -12.63 -13.64 -6.44
C ASN A 75 -12.10 -12.24 -6.76
N ILE A 76 -12.95 -11.32 -7.22
CA ILE A 76 -12.54 -9.93 -7.48
C ILE A 76 -11.99 -9.30 -6.21
N HIS A 77 -12.67 -9.44 -5.08
CA HIS A 77 -12.19 -8.89 -3.80
C HIS A 77 -10.82 -9.47 -3.43
N ARG A 78 -10.67 -10.81 -3.51
CA ARG A 78 -9.42 -11.50 -3.17
C ARG A 78 -8.27 -11.10 -4.09
N TRP A 79 -8.45 -11.17 -5.40
CA TRP A 79 -7.38 -10.87 -6.36
C TRP A 79 -7.04 -9.38 -6.39
N SER A 80 -8.01 -8.50 -6.16
CA SER A 80 -7.75 -7.07 -5.98
C SER A 80 -6.88 -6.79 -4.76
N ALA A 81 -7.05 -7.54 -3.67
CA ALA A 81 -6.19 -7.40 -2.48
C ALA A 81 -4.74 -7.81 -2.77
N HIS A 82 -4.54 -8.93 -3.47
CA HIS A 82 -3.20 -9.34 -3.91
C HIS A 82 -2.57 -8.32 -4.87
N ALA A 83 -3.34 -7.82 -5.84
CA ALA A 83 -2.88 -6.80 -6.77
C ALA A 83 -2.53 -5.49 -6.05
N MET A 84 -3.33 -5.07 -5.06
CA MET A 84 -3.11 -3.86 -4.27
C MET A 84 -1.75 -3.89 -3.57
N VAL A 85 -1.42 -5.00 -2.90
CA VAL A 85 -0.11 -5.14 -2.23
C VAL A 85 1.04 -5.04 -3.24
N GLY A 86 0.94 -5.75 -4.38
CA GLY A 86 1.96 -5.71 -5.43
C GLY A 86 2.14 -4.32 -6.05
N VAL A 87 1.04 -3.66 -6.39
CA VAL A 87 1.06 -2.32 -7.01
C VAL A 87 1.58 -1.26 -6.03
N VAL A 88 1.19 -1.31 -4.75
CA VAL A 88 1.71 -0.40 -3.73
C VAL A 88 3.21 -0.62 -3.51
N PHE A 89 3.68 -1.87 -3.47
CA PHE A 89 5.12 -2.17 -3.41
C PHE A 89 5.88 -1.56 -4.60
N LEU A 90 5.39 -1.76 -5.83
CA LEU A 90 5.98 -1.16 -7.02
C LEU A 90 5.92 0.38 -6.99
N HIS A 91 4.82 0.95 -6.46
CA HIS A 91 4.67 2.39 -6.30
C HIS A 91 5.73 2.96 -5.35
N MET A 92 5.96 2.30 -4.21
CA MET A 92 7.00 2.68 -3.26
C MET A 92 8.39 2.63 -3.89
N CYS A 93 8.71 1.54 -4.61
CA CYS A 93 9.98 1.39 -5.32
C CYS A 93 10.18 2.50 -6.35
N ARG A 94 9.16 2.78 -7.17
CA ARG A 94 9.20 3.87 -8.15
C ARG A 94 9.47 5.21 -7.48
N VAL A 95 8.71 5.57 -6.44
CA VAL A 95 8.86 6.85 -5.72
C VAL A 95 10.24 6.98 -5.11
N PHE A 96 10.82 5.89 -4.61
CA PHE A 96 12.19 5.86 -4.11
C PHE A 96 13.21 6.06 -5.23
N TRP A 97 13.15 5.27 -6.32
CA TRP A 97 14.13 5.33 -7.41
C TRP A 97 14.10 6.67 -8.16
N THR A 98 12.94 7.31 -8.27
CA THR A 98 12.82 8.67 -8.83
C THR A 98 13.09 9.77 -7.80
N GLY A 99 13.27 9.44 -6.53
CA GLY A 99 13.53 10.44 -5.46
C GLY A 99 12.35 11.37 -5.22
N SER A 100 11.13 10.93 -5.55
CA SER A 100 9.92 11.75 -5.47
C SER A 100 9.51 12.08 -4.03
N TYR A 101 10.09 11.41 -3.02
CA TYR A 101 9.90 11.70 -1.60
C TYR A 101 10.67 12.95 -1.11
N LYS A 102 11.61 13.47 -1.90
CA LYS A 102 12.46 14.61 -1.55
C LYS A 102 11.64 15.91 -1.37
N PRO A 103 12.21 16.94 -0.73
CA PRO A 103 11.51 18.21 -0.50
C PRO A 103 10.79 18.73 -1.74
N PRO A 104 9.55 19.26 -1.61
CA PRO A 104 8.75 19.46 -0.39
C PRO A 104 7.81 18.28 -0.03
N ARG A 105 8.09 17.05 -0.49
CA ARG A 105 7.18 15.89 -0.42
C ARG A 105 7.49 14.89 0.70
N GLU A 106 8.30 15.27 1.68
CA GLU A 106 8.74 14.41 2.79
C GLU A 106 7.55 13.90 3.60
N PHE A 107 6.61 14.80 3.91
CA PHE A 107 5.40 14.44 4.64
C PHE A 107 4.51 13.47 3.86
N ASN A 108 4.44 13.63 2.54
CA ASN A 108 3.65 12.73 1.70
C ASN A 108 4.24 11.31 1.63
N TRP A 109 5.57 11.19 1.70
CA TRP A 109 6.25 9.91 1.83
C TRP A 109 5.93 9.20 3.15
N VAL A 110 5.95 9.94 4.28
CA VAL A 110 5.56 9.38 5.58
C VAL A 110 4.12 8.86 5.53
N ILE A 111 3.19 9.62 4.95
CA ILE A 111 1.82 9.13 4.72
C ILE A 111 1.83 7.86 3.86
N GLY A 112 2.64 7.82 2.80
CA GLY A 112 2.80 6.65 1.93
C GLY A 112 3.29 5.40 2.69
N VAL A 113 4.24 5.54 3.62
CA VAL A 113 4.70 4.43 4.47
C VAL A 113 3.58 3.97 5.40
N VAL A 114 2.80 4.87 5.99
CA VAL A 114 1.64 4.50 6.82
C VAL A 114 0.57 3.80 5.98
N LEU A 115 0.31 4.26 4.75
CA LEU A 115 -0.60 3.62 3.81
C LEU A 115 -0.14 2.21 3.39
N LEU A 116 1.17 2.00 3.24
CA LEU A 116 1.74 0.66 3.02
C LEU A 116 1.42 -0.26 4.21
N LEU A 117 1.62 0.21 5.44
CA LEU A 117 1.30 -0.57 6.64
C LEU A 117 -0.19 -0.86 6.77
N LEU A 118 -1.06 0.12 6.47
CA LEU A 118 -2.50 -0.11 6.42
C LEU A 118 -2.91 -1.08 5.32
N THR A 119 -2.24 -1.06 4.16
CA THR A 119 -2.48 -2.03 3.08
C THR A 119 -2.18 -3.44 3.55
N LEU A 120 -1.01 -3.65 4.19
CA LEU A 120 -0.64 -4.96 4.75
C LEU A 120 -1.59 -5.37 5.89
N GLY A 121 -1.98 -4.43 6.76
CA GLY A 121 -2.92 -4.65 7.85
C GLY A 121 -4.30 -5.07 7.35
N LEU A 122 -4.88 -4.35 6.39
CA LEU A 122 -6.15 -4.70 5.74
C LEU A 122 -6.08 -6.09 5.09
N SER A 123 -4.98 -6.38 4.40
CA SER A 123 -4.78 -7.66 3.74
C SER A 123 -4.69 -8.80 4.76
N PHE A 124 -3.98 -8.60 5.87
CA PHE A 124 -3.89 -9.56 6.96
C PHE A 124 -5.27 -9.79 7.59
N THR A 125 -5.95 -8.74 8.05
CA THR A 125 -7.23 -8.89 8.77
C THR A 125 -8.34 -9.47 7.90
N GLY A 126 -8.37 -9.15 6.61
CA GLY A 126 -9.33 -9.72 5.65
C GLY A 126 -9.07 -11.20 5.35
N TYR A 127 -7.80 -11.63 5.38
CA TYR A 127 -7.41 -13.03 5.21
C TYR A 127 -7.96 -13.94 6.32
N LEU A 128 -8.30 -13.39 7.48
CA LEU A 128 -8.76 -14.14 8.66
C LEU A 128 -10.27 -14.45 8.61
N LEU A 129 -11.02 -13.69 7.82
CA LEU A 129 -12.49 -13.73 7.83
C LEU A 129 -13.11 -15.01 7.22
N PRO A 130 -12.53 -15.66 6.19
CA PRO A 130 -13.10 -16.90 5.66
C PRO A 130 -13.23 -18.04 6.69
N TRP A 131 -12.47 -17.96 7.79
CA TRP A 131 -12.47 -18.95 8.87
C TRP A 131 -12.19 -20.39 8.41
N ASP A 132 -11.36 -20.51 7.37
CA ASP A 132 -10.79 -21.77 6.91
C ASP A 132 -9.50 -22.10 7.69
N GLN A 133 -8.92 -23.27 7.43
CA GLN A 133 -7.71 -23.71 8.12
C GLN A 133 -6.56 -22.70 8.03
N LEU A 134 -6.27 -22.17 6.84
CA LEU A 134 -5.17 -21.22 6.69
C LEU A 134 -5.45 -19.91 7.44
N ALA A 135 -6.69 -19.42 7.43
CA ALA A 135 -7.10 -18.24 8.18
C ALA A 135 -6.88 -18.41 9.68
N PHE A 136 -7.34 -19.52 10.27
CA PHE A 136 -7.22 -19.77 11.72
C PHE A 136 -5.76 -19.83 12.19
N TRP A 137 -4.90 -20.52 11.43
CA TRP A 137 -3.48 -20.62 11.77
C TRP A 137 -2.72 -19.32 11.49
N ALA A 138 -3.16 -18.51 10.52
CA ALA A 138 -2.63 -17.15 10.34
C ALA A 138 -2.95 -16.25 11.55
N ILE A 139 -4.15 -16.35 12.15
CA ILE A 139 -4.47 -15.66 13.42
C ILE A 139 -3.51 -16.10 14.51
N THR A 140 -3.32 -17.42 14.65
CA THR A 140 -2.45 -18.01 15.68
C THR A 140 -1.02 -17.49 15.57
N VAL A 141 -0.43 -17.57 14.37
CA VAL A 141 0.95 -17.11 14.13
C VAL A 141 1.05 -15.59 14.30
N GLY A 142 0.14 -14.81 13.70
CA GLY A 142 0.19 -13.36 13.74
C GLY A 142 0.07 -12.79 15.16
N THR A 143 -0.86 -13.32 15.96
CA THR A 143 -1.04 -12.88 17.36
C THR A 143 0.09 -13.35 18.28
N ASN A 144 0.70 -14.50 18.01
CA ASN A 144 1.90 -14.94 18.71
C ASN A 144 3.12 -14.07 18.36
N ILE A 145 3.28 -13.65 17.12
CA ILE A 145 4.33 -12.68 16.74
C ILE A 145 4.10 -11.35 17.49
N ALA A 146 2.86 -10.86 17.55
CA ALA A 146 2.55 -9.63 18.26
C ALA A 146 2.91 -9.69 19.76
N ALA A 147 2.83 -10.86 20.39
CA ALA A 147 3.21 -11.06 21.79
C ALA A 147 4.72 -10.86 22.05
N TYR A 148 5.58 -10.98 21.03
CA TYR A 148 7.01 -10.70 21.16
C TYR A 148 7.33 -9.19 21.18
N ALA A 149 6.34 -8.31 20.97
CA ALA A 149 6.57 -6.88 21.08
C ALA A 149 6.96 -6.51 22.53
N PRO A 150 8.04 -5.75 22.74
CA PRO A 150 8.49 -5.42 24.08
C PRO A 150 7.44 -4.55 24.80
N VAL A 151 7.35 -4.71 26.12
CA VAL A 151 6.49 -3.94 27.05
C VAL A 151 4.98 -4.22 26.92
N VAL A 152 4.43 -4.29 25.71
CA VAL A 152 2.96 -4.31 25.46
C VAL A 152 2.46 -5.55 24.70
N GLY A 153 3.34 -6.51 24.38
CA GLY A 153 3.01 -7.64 23.50
C GLY A 153 1.83 -8.49 23.97
N ASP A 154 1.82 -8.91 25.24
CA ASP A 154 0.73 -9.74 25.78
C ASP A 154 -0.60 -9.00 25.82
N GLN A 155 -0.59 -7.70 26.15
CA GLN A 155 -1.78 -6.85 26.15
C GLN A 155 -2.32 -6.68 24.72
N VAL A 156 -1.44 -6.49 23.74
CA VAL A 156 -1.83 -6.40 22.32
C VAL A 156 -2.44 -7.72 21.85
N LYS A 157 -1.82 -8.86 22.16
CA LYS A 157 -2.37 -10.19 21.83
C LYS A 157 -3.75 -10.39 22.46
N PHE A 158 -3.90 -10.10 23.75
CA PHE A 158 -5.17 -10.22 24.46
C PHE A 158 -6.25 -9.30 23.86
N LEU A 159 -5.89 -8.08 23.50
CA LEU A 159 -6.79 -7.13 22.84
C LEU A 159 -7.22 -7.59 21.44
N LEU A 160 -6.31 -8.17 20.66
CA LEU A 160 -6.66 -8.70 19.34
C LEU A 160 -7.56 -9.93 19.43
N LEU A 161 -7.27 -10.86 20.35
CA LEU A 161 -8.04 -12.09 20.51
C LEU A 161 -9.39 -11.88 21.21
N GLY A 162 -9.47 -10.96 22.16
CA GLY A 162 -10.67 -10.81 23.00
C GLY A 162 -10.89 -11.93 23.99
N GLY A 163 -9.80 -12.57 24.40
CA GLY A 163 -9.74 -13.65 25.36
C GLY A 163 -8.37 -14.30 25.31
N HIS A 164 -8.24 -15.46 25.96
CA HIS A 164 -7.01 -16.25 25.97
C HIS A 164 -6.94 -17.27 24.82
N MET A 165 -8.05 -17.47 24.10
CA MET A 165 -8.17 -18.42 22.99
C MET A 165 -8.80 -17.73 21.79
N ILE A 166 -8.54 -18.27 20.59
CA ILE A 166 -9.18 -17.82 19.35
C ILE A 166 -10.63 -18.29 19.36
N GLY A 167 -11.58 -17.37 19.16
CA GLY A 167 -12.99 -17.69 19.22
C GLY A 167 -13.89 -16.62 18.58
N PRO A 168 -15.19 -16.62 18.92
CA PRO A 168 -16.16 -15.69 18.32
C PRO A 168 -15.79 -14.21 18.48
N MET A 169 -15.28 -13.83 19.66
CA MET A 169 -14.85 -12.45 19.90
C MET A 169 -13.63 -12.05 19.06
N THR A 170 -12.74 -13.00 18.76
CA THR A 170 -11.60 -12.78 17.87
C THR A 170 -12.08 -12.45 16.47
N LEU A 171 -12.99 -13.26 15.93
CA LEU A 171 -13.55 -13.05 14.60
C LEU A 171 -14.28 -11.72 14.50
N LEU A 172 -15.14 -11.39 15.46
CA LEU A 172 -15.90 -10.14 15.46
C LEU A 172 -14.97 -8.92 15.47
N ARG A 173 -13.89 -8.94 16.25
CA ARG A 173 -12.92 -7.84 16.30
C ARG A 173 -12.20 -7.66 14.98
N PHE A 174 -11.70 -8.76 14.38
CA PHE A 174 -11.05 -8.68 13.07
C PHE A 174 -12.01 -8.25 11.96
N TYR A 175 -13.28 -8.67 12.02
CA TYR A 175 -14.32 -8.21 11.11
C TYR A 175 -14.53 -6.69 11.22
N VAL A 176 -14.75 -6.16 12.42
CA VAL A 176 -14.92 -4.70 12.62
C VAL A 176 -13.67 -3.92 12.21
N LEU A 177 -12.49 -4.44 12.53
CA LEU A 177 -11.21 -3.84 12.16
C LEU A 177 -11.05 -3.78 10.63
N HIS A 178 -11.33 -4.88 9.93
CA HIS A 178 -11.17 -5.00 8.49
C HIS A 178 -12.24 -4.25 7.69
N CYS A 179 -13.50 -4.29 8.11
CA CYS A 179 -14.62 -3.77 7.33
C CYS A 179 -14.91 -2.29 7.63
N VAL A 180 -14.52 -1.78 8.80
CA VAL A 180 -14.89 -0.42 9.24
C VAL A 180 -13.66 0.40 9.59
N MET A 181 -12.91 0.02 10.62
CA MET A 181 -11.89 0.90 11.20
C MET A 181 -10.72 1.15 10.23
N LEU A 182 -10.13 0.10 9.67
CA LEU A 182 -8.99 0.21 8.76
C LEU A 182 -9.37 0.84 7.41
N PRO A 183 -10.50 0.50 6.75
CA PRO A 183 -10.89 1.15 5.50
C PRO A 183 -11.18 2.64 5.67
N LEU A 184 -11.78 3.06 6.79
CA LEU A 184 -12.01 4.49 7.07
C LEU A 184 -10.70 5.25 7.27
N ALA A 185 -9.76 4.67 8.04
CA ALA A 185 -8.42 5.25 8.19
C ALA A 185 -7.68 5.33 6.84
N MET A 186 -7.79 4.29 6.02
CA MET A 186 -7.22 4.23 4.67
C MET A 186 -7.82 5.32 3.77
N LEU A 187 -9.15 5.47 3.76
CA LEU A 187 -9.83 6.50 2.96
C LEU A 187 -9.39 7.92 3.35
N LEU A 188 -9.29 8.19 4.66
CA LEU A 188 -8.82 9.48 5.18
C LEU A 188 -7.39 9.77 4.72
N LEU A 189 -6.48 8.82 4.89
CA LEU A 189 -5.07 9.00 4.54
C LEU A 189 -4.83 9.03 3.03
N ILE A 190 -5.56 8.25 2.23
CA ILE A 190 -5.50 8.34 0.75
C ILE A 190 -5.95 9.73 0.30
N SER A 191 -7.04 10.25 0.89
CA SER A 191 -7.55 11.58 0.58
C SER A 191 -6.50 12.66 0.91
N LEU A 192 -5.85 12.57 2.08
CA LEU A 192 -4.75 13.46 2.47
C LEU A 192 -3.52 13.31 1.56
N HIS A 193 -3.16 12.08 1.20
CA HIS A 193 -2.02 11.75 0.34
C HIS A 193 -2.20 12.33 -1.06
N VAL A 194 -3.35 12.10 -1.69
CA VAL A 194 -3.68 12.64 -3.02
C VAL A 194 -3.72 14.16 -2.97
N TRP A 195 -4.36 14.75 -1.95
CA TRP A 195 -4.37 16.21 -1.78
C TRP A 195 -2.95 16.80 -1.69
N ARG A 196 -2.03 16.15 -0.95
CA ARG A 196 -0.63 16.57 -0.89
C ARG A 196 0.09 16.46 -2.23
N VAL A 197 -0.10 15.36 -2.97
CA VAL A 197 0.43 15.24 -4.33
C VAL A 197 -0.07 16.37 -5.24
N ARG A 198 -1.34 16.78 -5.11
CA ARG A 198 -1.89 17.89 -5.89
C ARG A 198 -1.31 19.25 -5.50
N LYS A 199 -1.10 19.47 -4.20
CA LYS A 199 -0.52 20.71 -3.66
C LYS A 199 0.96 20.86 -4.00
N ASP A 200 1.73 19.78 -3.84
CA ASP A 200 3.20 19.81 -3.96
C ASP A 200 3.67 19.46 -5.38
N GLY A 201 2.77 18.99 -6.24
CA GLY A 201 3.05 18.53 -7.59
C GLY A 201 3.81 17.19 -7.64
N LEU A 202 3.75 16.53 -8.80
CA LEU A 202 4.62 15.38 -9.07
C LEU A 202 6.05 15.88 -9.32
N SER A 203 7.06 15.14 -8.84
CA SER A 203 8.44 15.36 -9.29
C SER A 203 8.49 15.24 -10.82
N GLY A 204 9.30 16.01 -11.53
CA GLY A 204 9.39 15.91 -13.00
C GLY A 204 9.45 17.23 -13.75
N ALA A 205 9.15 18.35 -13.09
CA ALA A 205 9.79 19.60 -13.49
C ALA A 205 11.27 19.44 -13.12
N GLU A 206 12.16 19.48 -14.10
CA GLU A 206 13.56 19.74 -13.80
C GLU A 206 13.58 20.97 -12.89
N ILE A 207 14.18 20.85 -11.71
CA ILE A 207 14.65 22.03 -10.99
C ILE A 207 15.83 22.52 -11.82
N HIS A 208 15.54 23.11 -12.98
CA HIS A 208 16.45 24.07 -13.54
C HIS A 208 16.40 25.20 -12.54
N ALA A 209 17.45 25.31 -11.70
CA ALA A 209 17.72 26.54 -10.99
C ALA A 209 17.54 27.65 -12.02
N SER A 210 16.42 28.35 -11.94
CA SER A 210 16.12 29.35 -12.94
C SER A 210 17.26 30.38 -12.87
N PRO A 211 17.62 31.03 -13.98
CA PRO A 211 18.56 32.16 -13.95
C PRO A 211 18.06 33.34 -13.10
N THR A 212 16.99 33.17 -12.30
CA THR A 212 16.44 34.21 -11.45
C THR A 212 17.35 34.59 -10.29
N GLU A 213 18.42 33.85 -9.98
CA GLU A 213 19.51 34.42 -9.15
C GLU A 213 20.20 35.61 -9.85
N GLU A 214 20.26 35.65 -11.19
CA GLU A 214 20.73 36.81 -11.96
C GLU A 214 19.64 37.88 -12.17
N LEU A 215 18.37 37.50 -12.31
CA LEU A 215 17.26 38.44 -12.52
C LEU A 215 16.62 39.01 -11.23
N ALA A 216 16.97 38.50 -10.05
CA ALA A 216 16.49 39.02 -8.77
C ALA A 216 16.91 40.48 -8.48
N GLY A 217 17.87 41.02 -9.25
CA GLY A 217 18.25 42.42 -9.20
C GLY A 217 17.41 43.37 -10.06
N ALA A 218 16.55 42.86 -10.95
CA ALA A 218 15.94 43.68 -12.01
C ALA A 218 14.54 44.24 -11.70
N PHE A 219 13.80 43.69 -10.72
CA PHE A 219 12.44 44.15 -10.42
C PHE A 219 12.17 44.22 -8.91
N PRO A 220 11.59 45.33 -8.41
CA PRO A 220 11.21 45.42 -7.01
C PRO A 220 10.07 44.44 -6.70
N ALA A 221 10.25 43.65 -5.65
CA ALA A 221 9.28 42.65 -5.22
C ALA A 221 7.95 43.33 -4.83
N SER A 222 6.89 43.06 -5.60
CA SER A 222 5.51 43.42 -5.21
C SER A 222 5.03 42.48 -4.10
N THR A 223 5.25 42.90 -2.86
CA THR A 223 4.70 42.23 -1.67
C THR A 223 3.29 42.72 -1.39
N LYS A 224 2.28 41.95 -1.81
CA LYS A 224 1.01 41.89 -1.08
C LYS A 224 0.56 40.44 -0.90
N THR A 225 0.65 39.93 0.32
CA THR A 225 -0.10 38.75 0.75
C THR A 225 -0.42 38.87 2.24
N TYR A 226 -1.71 38.85 2.56
CA TYR A 226 -2.22 38.80 3.93
C TYR A 226 -2.06 37.38 4.49
N GLY A 227 -1.34 37.23 5.60
CA GLY A 227 -1.18 35.96 6.30
C GLY A 227 -0.37 36.11 7.58
N LEU A 228 -1.05 36.05 8.73
CA LEU A 228 -0.47 36.07 10.07
C LEU A 228 0.25 34.74 10.36
N MET A 229 1.54 34.61 10.03
CA MET A 229 2.51 33.68 10.65
C MET A 229 3.87 33.81 9.92
N ALA A 230 4.57 34.90 10.21
CA ALA A 230 5.98 35.06 9.88
C ALA A 230 6.84 34.62 11.08
N ILE A 231 7.07 33.32 11.25
CA ILE A 231 8.14 32.80 12.11
C ILE A 231 8.88 31.71 11.33
N GLY A 232 10.12 32.02 10.93
CA GLY A 232 11.07 31.07 10.35
C GLY A 232 11.41 31.34 8.89
N LYS A 233 12.57 31.98 8.66
CA LYS A 233 13.26 32.01 7.37
C LYS A 233 13.73 30.57 7.02
N ARG A 234 12.84 29.75 6.49
CA ARG A 234 13.26 28.62 5.65
C ARG A 234 13.36 29.15 4.22
N PRO A 235 14.43 28.85 3.46
CA PRO A 235 14.35 28.96 2.02
C PRO A 235 13.20 28.04 1.62
N ARG A 236 12.06 28.66 1.29
CA ARG A 236 10.98 27.95 0.63
C ARG A 236 11.65 27.44 -0.64
N ALA A 237 11.71 26.13 -0.83
CA ALA A 237 11.64 25.61 -2.18
C ALA A 237 10.29 26.11 -2.70
N SER A 238 10.28 27.34 -3.23
CA SER A 238 9.23 27.77 -4.13
C SER A 238 9.17 26.68 -5.16
N VAL A 239 7.99 26.09 -5.32
CA VAL A 239 7.66 25.32 -6.50
C VAL A 239 8.01 26.26 -7.65
N GLU A 240 9.19 26.09 -8.26
CA GLU A 240 9.62 26.90 -9.39
C GLU A 240 8.48 26.83 -10.39
N ALA A 241 8.12 28.00 -10.91
CA ALA A 241 7.00 28.15 -11.81
C ALA A 241 7.10 27.08 -12.90
N ARG A 242 6.15 26.14 -12.91
CA ARG A 242 6.06 25.14 -13.97
C ARG A 242 6.13 25.89 -15.28
N ASP A 243 7.00 25.47 -16.19
CA ASP A 243 7.08 26.06 -17.52
C ASP A 243 5.66 26.09 -18.12
N PRO A 244 5.06 27.28 -18.30
CA PRO A 244 3.70 27.39 -18.80
C PRO A 244 3.54 26.75 -20.19
N ASN A 245 4.65 26.58 -20.92
CA ASN A 245 4.67 25.98 -22.26
C ASN A 245 4.70 24.44 -22.26
N ASP A 246 5.04 23.78 -21.14
CA ASP A 246 5.02 22.31 -21.02
C ASP A 246 3.72 21.77 -20.39
N GLU A 247 2.76 22.65 -20.07
CA GLU A 247 1.47 22.23 -19.53
C GLU A 247 0.41 22.01 -20.62
N VAL A 248 -0.47 21.04 -20.40
CA VAL A 248 -1.69 20.81 -21.18
C VAL A 248 -2.89 20.73 -20.24
N PHE A 249 -4.08 21.00 -20.76
CA PHE A 249 -5.31 20.82 -19.98
C PHE A 249 -5.48 19.34 -19.59
N ALA A 250 -5.90 19.10 -18.35
CA ALA A 250 -6.16 17.75 -17.86
C ALA A 250 -7.34 17.10 -18.59
N TRP A 251 -8.37 17.89 -18.92
CA TRP A 251 -9.36 17.49 -19.89
C TRP A 251 -8.94 17.94 -21.29
N PRO A 252 -8.93 17.05 -22.30
CA PRO A 252 -9.31 15.63 -22.25
C PRO A 252 -8.14 14.67 -21.92
N HIS A 253 -6.89 15.17 -21.94
CA HIS A 253 -5.70 14.33 -22.07
C HIS A 253 -5.41 13.40 -20.86
N LEU A 254 -5.54 13.91 -19.64
CA LEU A 254 -5.33 13.14 -18.42
C LEU A 254 -6.53 12.24 -18.13
N LEU A 255 -7.74 12.79 -18.20
CA LEU A 255 -8.97 12.09 -17.88
C LEU A 255 -9.21 10.86 -18.76
N TYR A 256 -8.97 10.94 -20.08
CA TYR A 256 -9.05 9.75 -20.93
C TYR A 256 -8.03 8.68 -20.55
N ARG A 257 -6.80 9.06 -20.18
CA ARG A 257 -5.78 8.08 -19.76
C ARG A 257 -6.17 7.42 -18.45
N GLU A 258 -6.66 8.21 -17.48
CA GLU A 258 -7.13 7.68 -16.20
C GLU A 258 -8.30 6.71 -16.40
N LEU A 259 -9.26 7.05 -17.27
CA LEU A 259 -10.38 6.18 -17.63
C LEU A 259 -9.91 4.88 -18.32
N LEU A 260 -9.00 4.97 -19.28
CA LEU A 260 -8.46 3.79 -19.98
C LEU A 260 -7.73 2.85 -19.01
N VAL A 261 -6.94 3.40 -18.08
CA VAL A 261 -6.28 2.60 -17.03
C VAL A 261 -7.32 1.96 -16.12
N ALA A 262 -8.37 2.68 -15.70
CA ALA A 262 -9.43 2.13 -14.88
C ALA A 262 -10.15 0.96 -15.57
N LEU A 263 -10.53 1.13 -16.84
CA LEU A 263 -11.14 0.08 -17.64
C LEU A 263 -10.22 -1.13 -17.78
N ALA A 264 -8.93 -0.91 -18.07
CA ALA A 264 -7.95 -1.99 -18.18
C ALA A 264 -7.81 -2.78 -16.86
N VAL A 265 -7.71 -2.09 -15.71
CA VAL A 265 -7.65 -2.74 -14.39
C VAL A 265 -8.91 -3.57 -14.14
N ILE A 266 -10.09 -3.01 -14.41
CA ILE A 266 -11.37 -3.71 -14.23
C ILE A 266 -11.42 -4.96 -15.12
N ILE A 267 -11.08 -4.84 -16.40
CA ILE A 267 -11.08 -5.96 -17.36
C ILE A 267 -10.12 -7.06 -16.89
N VAL A 268 -8.89 -6.70 -16.52
CA VAL A 268 -7.88 -7.67 -16.04
C VAL A 268 -8.38 -8.37 -14.78
N LEU A 269 -8.94 -7.65 -13.82
CA LEU A 269 -9.47 -8.26 -12.60
C LEU A 269 -10.62 -9.21 -12.88
N HIS A 270 -11.52 -8.89 -13.82
CA HIS A 270 -12.60 -9.79 -14.22
C HIS A 270 -12.05 -11.06 -14.87
N ILE A 271 -11.12 -10.92 -15.82
CA ILE A 271 -10.47 -12.07 -16.47
C ILE A 271 -9.79 -12.95 -15.43
N VAL A 272 -8.96 -12.37 -14.55
CA VAL A 272 -8.26 -13.13 -13.50
C VAL A 272 -9.26 -13.81 -12.56
N SER A 273 -10.35 -13.13 -12.20
CA SER A 273 -11.35 -13.68 -11.28
C SER A 273 -12.22 -14.79 -11.88
N LEU A 274 -12.34 -14.83 -13.20
CA LEU A 274 -13.05 -15.88 -13.93
C LEU A 274 -12.15 -17.08 -14.24
N VAL A 275 -10.85 -16.84 -14.48
CA VAL A 275 -9.88 -17.89 -14.83
C VAL A 275 -9.27 -18.54 -13.59
N PHE A 276 -8.93 -17.75 -12.57
CA PHE A 276 -8.29 -18.21 -11.36
C PHE A 276 -9.26 -18.12 -10.18
N MET A 277 -9.68 -19.28 -9.67
CA MET A 277 -10.55 -19.33 -8.50
C MET A 277 -9.77 -18.98 -7.24
N ALA A 278 -10.31 -18.10 -6.40
CA ALA A 278 -9.68 -17.81 -5.13
C ALA A 278 -9.76 -19.05 -4.22
N PRO A 279 -8.64 -19.51 -3.63
CA PRO A 279 -8.61 -20.72 -2.81
C PRO A 279 -9.49 -20.56 -1.56
N LEU A 280 -10.13 -21.64 -1.14
CA LEU A 280 -10.86 -21.77 0.12
C LEU A 280 -10.54 -23.15 0.67
N GLU A 281 -9.90 -23.21 1.83
CA GLU A 281 -9.52 -24.48 2.45
C GLU A 281 -10.70 -25.12 3.19
N GLU A 282 -10.47 -26.25 3.83
CA GLU A 282 -11.41 -26.86 4.76
C GLU A 282 -11.71 -25.94 5.96
N ILE A 283 -12.85 -26.18 6.61
CA ILE A 283 -13.22 -25.47 7.84
C ILE A 283 -12.10 -25.57 8.89
N ALA A 284 -11.86 -24.48 9.61
CA ALA A 284 -10.83 -24.43 10.64
C ALA A 284 -10.99 -25.56 11.67
N ASP A 285 -9.92 -26.31 11.89
CA ASP A 285 -9.78 -27.32 12.95
C ASP A 285 -8.63 -26.90 13.88
N PRO A 286 -8.92 -26.39 15.09
CA PRO A 286 -7.90 -25.97 16.04
C PRO A 286 -6.97 -27.09 16.50
N THR A 287 -7.36 -28.36 16.32
CA THR A 287 -6.58 -29.53 16.76
C THR A 287 -5.58 -30.01 15.72
N ARG A 288 -5.69 -29.55 14.48
CA ARG A 288 -4.86 -29.98 13.35
C ARG A 288 -4.23 -28.79 12.64
N THR A 289 -2.92 -28.63 12.79
CA THR A 289 -2.16 -27.60 12.05
C THR A 289 -1.82 -28.08 10.63
N PRO A 290 -2.16 -27.32 9.56
CA PRO A 290 -1.70 -27.61 8.22
C PRO A 290 -0.17 -27.60 8.13
N ASN A 291 0.39 -28.52 7.35
CA ASN A 291 1.83 -28.63 7.16
C ASN A 291 2.18 -28.81 5.67
N PRO A 292 2.77 -27.81 5.00
CA PRO A 292 3.15 -26.50 5.52
C PRO A 292 1.98 -25.50 5.59
N ALA A 293 1.91 -24.72 6.67
CA ALA A 293 1.06 -23.52 6.72
C ALA A 293 1.81 -22.32 6.13
N LYS A 294 1.53 -22.00 4.86
CA LYS A 294 2.16 -20.87 4.16
C LYS A 294 1.31 -19.60 4.26
N ALA A 295 1.92 -18.49 4.68
CA ALA A 295 1.31 -17.18 4.60
C ALA A 295 1.11 -16.75 3.13
N PRO A 296 0.27 -15.74 2.87
CA PRO A 296 0.21 -15.09 1.57
C PRO A 296 1.60 -14.66 1.07
N TRP A 297 1.79 -14.66 -0.24
CA TRP A 297 3.11 -14.43 -0.86
C TRP A 297 3.85 -13.21 -0.32
N TYR A 298 3.16 -12.09 -0.10
CA TYR A 298 3.74 -10.84 0.41
C TYR A 298 4.16 -10.89 1.90
N PHE A 299 3.80 -11.94 2.63
CA PHE A 299 4.26 -12.22 3.99
C PHE A 299 5.26 -13.39 4.06
N LEU A 300 5.50 -14.12 2.96
CA LEU A 300 6.40 -15.28 2.99
C LEU A 300 7.85 -14.91 3.29
N GLY A 301 8.33 -13.77 2.79
CA GLY A 301 9.66 -13.28 3.14
C GLY A 301 9.80 -12.97 4.64
N LEU A 302 8.72 -12.48 5.26
CA LEU A 302 8.66 -12.26 6.71
C LEU A 302 8.60 -13.59 7.48
N GLN A 303 7.77 -14.52 7.01
CA GLN A 303 7.61 -15.84 7.61
C GLN A 303 8.94 -16.63 7.60
N GLU A 304 9.73 -16.49 6.54
CA GLU A 304 11.07 -17.08 6.46
C GLU A 304 11.98 -16.60 7.61
N LEU A 305 11.94 -15.31 7.94
CA LEU A 305 12.72 -14.76 9.06
C LEU A 305 12.16 -15.22 10.42
N VAL A 306 10.84 -15.24 10.56
CA VAL A 306 10.14 -15.68 11.78
C VAL A 306 10.43 -17.14 12.12
N HIS A 307 10.60 -18.00 11.09
CA HIS A 307 10.96 -19.40 11.28
C HIS A 307 12.28 -19.57 12.05
N TYR A 308 13.27 -18.70 11.83
CA TYR A 308 14.53 -18.74 12.58
C TYR A 308 14.42 -18.04 13.94
N SER A 309 13.73 -16.90 14.01
CA SER A 309 13.51 -16.17 15.25
C SER A 309 12.27 -15.28 15.15
N ALA A 310 11.26 -15.58 15.96
CA ALA A 310 10.00 -14.81 15.97
C ALA A 310 10.22 -13.34 16.39
N LEU A 311 11.10 -13.08 17.36
CA LEU A 311 11.43 -11.71 17.78
C LEU A 311 12.17 -10.95 16.68
N MET A 312 13.23 -11.54 16.10
CA MET A 312 14.03 -10.86 15.07
C MET A 312 13.22 -10.66 13.79
N GLY A 313 12.64 -11.73 13.27
CA GLY A 313 11.90 -11.73 12.02
C GLY A 313 10.56 -11.03 12.13
N GLY A 314 9.82 -11.21 13.23
CA GLY A 314 8.46 -10.72 13.36
C GLY A 314 8.34 -9.31 13.94
N VAL A 315 9.33 -8.84 14.71
CA VAL A 315 9.25 -7.55 15.42
C VAL A 315 10.41 -6.63 15.05
N ILE A 316 11.65 -7.05 15.30
CA ILE A 316 12.82 -6.14 15.22
C ILE A 316 13.11 -5.73 13.77
N VAL A 317 13.32 -6.68 12.85
CA VAL A 317 13.66 -6.38 11.46
C VAL A 317 12.57 -5.55 10.77
N PRO A 318 11.27 -5.91 10.85
CA PRO A 318 10.20 -5.09 10.28
C PRO A 318 10.15 -3.68 10.87
N THR A 319 10.29 -3.55 12.19
CA THR A 319 10.30 -2.24 12.86
C THR A 319 11.45 -1.37 12.36
N LEU A 320 12.66 -1.93 12.28
CA LEU A 320 13.83 -1.21 11.76
C LEU A 320 13.65 -0.81 10.29
N LEU A 321 13.08 -1.67 9.45
CA LEU A 321 12.79 -1.34 8.05
C LEU A 321 11.77 -0.20 7.93
N VAL A 322 10.70 -0.23 8.73
CA VAL A 322 9.71 0.85 8.76
C VAL A 322 10.34 2.16 9.25
N LEU A 323 11.10 2.13 10.34
CA LEU A 323 11.80 3.31 10.85
C LEU A 323 12.80 3.86 9.84
N ALA A 324 13.54 3.00 9.15
CA ALA A 324 14.44 3.40 8.09
C ALA A 324 13.68 4.09 6.95
N LEU A 325 12.58 3.51 6.47
CA LEU A 325 11.73 4.13 5.45
C LEU A 325 11.20 5.49 5.90
N LEU A 326 10.71 5.62 7.13
CA LEU A 326 10.25 6.90 7.68
C LEU A 326 11.37 7.94 7.76
N ALA A 327 12.60 7.51 8.05
CA ALA A 327 13.76 8.38 8.18
C ALA A 327 14.35 8.84 6.82
N VAL A 328 14.14 8.09 5.73
CA VAL A 328 14.69 8.37 4.38
C VAL A 328 14.67 9.85 3.99
N PRO A 329 13.52 10.56 3.98
CA PRO A 329 13.49 11.96 3.53
C PRO A 329 14.25 12.92 4.45
N TYR A 330 14.44 12.55 5.72
CA TYR A 330 15.13 13.37 6.72
C TYR A 330 16.64 13.13 6.74
N VAL A 331 17.10 12.03 6.15
CA VAL A 331 18.51 11.72 5.92
C VAL A 331 18.93 12.24 4.53
N ASP A 332 18.16 11.94 3.48
CA ASP A 332 18.40 12.38 2.11
C ASP A 332 17.72 13.74 1.81
N ARG A 333 18.22 14.80 2.46
CA ARG A 333 17.62 16.15 2.44
C ARG A 333 17.84 16.93 1.15
N GLY A 334 18.81 16.55 0.33
CA GLY A 334 19.15 17.29 -0.89
C GLY A 334 18.08 17.13 -1.98
N ALA A 335 17.85 18.17 -2.79
CA ALA A 335 16.95 18.08 -3.95
C ALA A 335 17.58 17.37 -5.16
N ALA A 336 18.91 17.16 -5.14
CA ALA A 336 19.65 16.55 -6.23
C ALA A 336 19.12 15.16 -6.61
N GLY A 337 19.00 14.93 -7.92
CA GLY A 337 18.51 13.66 -8.49
C GLY A 337 17.00 13.41 -8.34
N SER A 338 16.22 14.38 -7.83
CA SER A 338 14.76 14.27 -7.76
C SER A 338 14.14 14.28 -9.17
N GLY A 339 13.17 13.39 -9.39
CA GLY A 339 12.44 13.24 -10.65
C GLY A 339 13.13 12.38 -11.70
N ARG A 340 14.40 11.98 -11.50
CA ARG A 340 15.17 11.14 -12.43
C ARG A 340 15.29 9.71 -11.90
N TRP A 341 15.02 8.73 -12.76
CA TRP A 341 15.23 7.32 -12.45
C TRP A 341 16.71 7.05 -12.21
N PHE A 342 17.03 6.37 -11.09
CA PHE A 342 18.39 5.91 -10.76
C PHE A 342 19.47 7.01 -10.83
N ALA A 343 19.13 8.20 -10.35
CA ALA A 343 19.99 9.38 -10.40
C ALA A 343 21.42 9.08 -9.84
N PRO A 344 22.51 9.43 -10.58
CA PRO A 344 23.89 9.17 -10.15
C PRO A 344 24.26 9.75 -8.79
N GLU A 345 23.64 10.86 -8.41
CA GLU A 345 23.82 11.58 -7.16
C GLU A 345 23.31 10.75 -5.96
N ARG A 346 22.50 9.72 -6.23
CA ARG A 346 21.86 8.84 -5.24
C ARG A 346 22.29 7.39 -5.38
N LYS A 347 23.43 7.11 -6.04
CA LYS A 347 23.93 5.75 -6.29
C LYS A 347 23.89 4.87 -5.04
N MET A 348 24.47 5.33 -3.92
CA MET A 348 24.50 4.56 -2.68
C MET A 348 23.09 4.25 -2.15
N ALA A 349 22.22 5.26 -2.05
CA ALA A 349 20.84 5.07 -1.57
C ALA A 349 20.04 4.13 -2.49
N ASN A 350 20.19 4.29 -3.81
CA ASN A 350 19.54 3.44 -4.80
C ASN A 350 20.05 2.00 -4.72
N THR A 351 21.35 1.78 -4.56
CA THR A 351 21.93 0.44 -4.39
C THR A 351 21.40 -0.23 -3.13
N ILE A 352 21.47 0.44 -1.97
CA ILE A 352 21.00 -0.13 -0.70
C ILE A 352 19.52 -0.51 -0.79
N PHE A 353 18.67 0.41 -1.25
CA PHE A 353 17.23 0.16 -1.37
C PHE A 353 16.92 -0.97 -2.36
N THR A 354 17.60 -0.99 -3.51
CA THR A 354 17.41 -2.04 -4.52
C THR A 354 17.86 -3.40 -4.00
N SER A 355 18.97 -3.47 -3.25
CA SER A 355 19.41 -4.70 -2.60
C SER A 355 18.39 -5.19 -1.57
N LEU A 356 17.84 -4.31 -0.73
CA LEU A 356 16.80 -4.68 0.25
C LEU A 356 15.51 -5.16 -0.43
N ALA A 357 15.06 -4.47 -1.47
CA ALA A 357 13.90 -4.87 -2.26
C ALA A 357 14.14 -6.22 -2.96
N ALA A 358 15.34 -6.44 -3.51
CA ALA A 358 15.71 -7.70 -4.12
C ALA A 358 15.75 -8.85 -3.10
N VAL A 359 16.30 -8.63 -1.91
CA VAL A 359 16.28 -9.62 -0.82
C VAL A 359 14.85 -9.98 -0.45
N PHE A 360 13.95 -8.99 -0.31
CA PHE A 360 12.54 -9.25 -0.04
C PHE A 360 11.88 -10.13 -1.12
N VAL A 361 12.14 -9.84 -2.40
CA VAL A 361 11.63 -10.64 -3.52
C VAL A 361 12.21 -12.04 -3.52
N VAL A 362 13.52 -12.19 -3.28
CA VAL A 362 14.18 -13.50 -3.20
C VAL A 362 13.61 -14.33 -2.06
N LEU A 363 13.47 -13.77 -0.86
CA LEU A 363 12.88 -14.48 0.29
C LEU A 363 11.43 -14.88 0.02
N THR A 364 10.67 -14.03 -0.67
CA THR A 364 9.31 -14.34 -1.12
C THR A 364 9.30 -15.53 -2.08
N ILE A 365 10.20 -15.57 -3.08
CA ILE A 365 10.33 -16.68 -4.03
C ILE A 365 10.75 -17.96 -3.30
N VAL A 366 11.73 -17.87 -2.40
CA VAL A 366 12.19 -18.98 -1.55
C VAL A 366 11.02 -19.56 -0.74
N GLY A 367 10.29 -18.73 0.00
CA GLY A 367 9.14 -19.18 0.78
C GLY A 367 8.01 -19.76 -0.08
N THR A 368 7.81 -19.22 -1.29
CA THR A 368 6.75 -19.68 -2.19
C THR A 368 7.10 -21.05 -2.77
N LEU A 369 8.27 -21.19 -3.37
CA LEU A 369 8.61 -22.33 -4.23
C LEU A 369 9.44 -23.39 -3.49
N PHE A 370 10.35 -22.99 -2.60
CA PHE A 370 11.39 -23.87 -2.07
C PHE A 370 11.14 -24.35 -0.63
N ARG A 371 10.06 -23.91 0.01
CA ARG A 371 9.67 -24.38 1.37
C ARG A 371 8.55 -25.40 1.30
N GLY A 372 8.79 -26.59 1.85
CA GLY A 372 7.83 -27.70 1.93
C GLY A 372 7.41 -28.02 3.36
N ALA A 373 7.02 -29.27 3.62
CA ALA A 373 6.62 -29.74 4.94
C ALA A 373 7.70 -29.48 6.00
N ASN A 374 7.29 -29.12 7.21
CA ASN A 374 8.14 -28.70 8.33
C ASN A 374 9.05 -27.51 7.99
N TRP A 375 8.67 -26.71 6.99
CA TRP A 375 9.50 -25.62 6.44
C TRP A 375 10.84 -26.11 5.86
N ALA A 376 10.96 -27.40 5.57
CA ALA A 376 12.15 -27.98 4.98
C ALA A 376 12.37 -27.45 3.55
N TRP A 377 13.63 -27.43 3.12
CA TRP A 377 13.96 -27.09 1.75
C TRP A 377 13.49 -28.18 0.79
N VAL A 378 12.78 -27.80 -0.27
CA VAL A 378 12.30 -28.68 -1.33
C VAL A 378 12.64 -28.09 -2.68
N TRP A 379 12.99 -28.93 -3.64
CA TRP A 379 13.16 -28.53 -5.02
C TRP A 379 11.83 -28.69 -5.75
N PRO A 380 11.23 -27.63 -6.31
CA PRO A 380 9.89 -27.69 -6.92
C PRO A 380 9.73 -28.74 -8.05
N TRP A 381 10.84 -29.17 -8.63
CA TRP A 381 10.92 -30.09 -9.77
C TRP A 381 11.37 -31.50 -9.39
N LYS A 382 11.48 -31.80 -8.09
CA LYS A 382 11.68 -33.15 -7.54
C LYS A 382 10.49 -33.51 -6.68
#